data_AF-A0A348XKS9-F1
#
_entry.id   AF-A0A348XKS9-F1
#
_cell.length_a   1.000
_cell.length_b   1.000
_cell.length_c   1.000
_cell.angle_alpha   90.00
_cell.angle_beta   90.00
_cell.angle_gamma   90.00
#
_symmetry.space_group_name_H-M   'P 1'
#
loop_
_entity.id
_entity.type
_entity.pdbx_description
1 polymer ?
#
loop_
_entity_poly.entity_id
_entity_poly.type
_entity_poly.pdbx_seq_one_letter_code
_entity_poly.pdbx_strand_id
1 'polypeptide(L)'
;MCYSALFDGINDWVGPLGGPPQAKTPHLDRCCKDGAGMFKKAVCAAPICGSSRSAVLSGFLPSSTGVYGNSTNMFYADLRGNHRIYDGRYSDIIYNGGEELYDHKKDIMDWTNLARDPEYSSIEKRLRTYLPATGAPDAPSNRRSR
;
A
#
# COMPACT_ATOMS: atom_id res chain seq x y z
N MET A 1 -18.49 7.20 4.36
CA MET A 1 -17.30 7.93 3.85
C MET A 1 -16.10 7.40 4.61
N CYS A 2 -15.13 6.77 3.95
CA CYS A 2 -13.92 6.27 4.60
C CYS A 2 -12.83 7.35 4.48
N TYR A 3 -12.21 7.72 5.60
CA TYR A 3 -11.11 8.68 5.63
C TYR A 3 -9.81 7.95 5.94
N SER A 4 -8.74 8.31 5.23
CA SER A 4 -7.39 7.82 5.47
C SER A 4 -6.52 8.98 5.94
N ALA A 5 -5.79 8.80 7.05
CA ALA A 5 -4.85 9.78 7.58
C ALA A 5 -3.47 9.14 7.78
N LEU A 6 -2.41 9.81 7.31
CA LEU A 6 -1.02 9.46 7.56
C LEU A 6 -0.34 10.62 8.31
N PHE A 7 0.44 10.30 9.34
CA PHE A 7 1.16 11.26 10.17
C PHE A 7 2.67 11.07 10.00
N ASP A 8 3.41 12.17 9.89
CA ASP A 8 4.87 12.14 9.71
C ASP A 8 5.59 12.16 11.07
N GLY A 9 6.59 11.30 11.24
CA GLY A 9 7.44 11.26 12.44
C GLY A 9 6.74 10.89 13.75
N ILE A 10 5.51 10.37 13.72
CA ILE A 10 4.81 9.94 14.94
C ILE A 10 5.41 8.63 15.47
N ASN A 11 5.70 8.59 16.76
CA ASN A 11 6.18 7.40 17.47
C ASN A 11 5.06 6.81 18.34
N ASP A 12 5.41 5.93 19.27
CA ASP A 12 4.49 5.30 20.22
C ASP A 12 4.05 6.21 21.38
N TRP A 13 4.45 7.49 21.39
CA TRP A 13 4.01 8.47 22.38
C TRP A 13 2.61 8.99 22.09
N VAL A 14 1.65 8.07 22.09
CA VAL A 14 0.23 8.36 21.96
C VAL A 14 -0.54 7.61 23.05
N GLY A 15 -1.60 8.23 23.55
CA GLY A 15 -2.40 7.68 24.64
C GLY A 15 -2.88 6.24 24.42
N PRO A 16 -3.35 5.84 23.22
CA PRO A 16 -3.80 4.47 22.98
C PRO A 16 -2.69 3.41 23.07
N LEU A 17 -1.42 3.80 22.83
CA LEU A 17 -0.26 2.93 22.95
C LEU A 17 0.40 2.98 24.34
N GLY A 18 -0.19 3.70 25.30
CA GLY A 18 0.38 3.85 26.64
C GLY A 18 1.53 4.86 26.70
N GLY A 19 1.53 5.85 25.80
CA GLY A 19 2.50 6.94 25.79
C GLY A 19 2.56 7.71 27.11
N PRO A 20 3.62 8.52 27.30
CA PRO A 20 3.85 9.21 28.57
C PRO A 20 2.76 10.26 28.84
N PRO A 21 2.50 10.63 30.10
CA PRO A 21 1.36 11.51 30.48
C PRO A 21 1.42 12.91 29.87
N GLN A 22 2.57 13.34 29.35
CA GLN A 22 2.76 14.60 28.64
C GLN A 22 2.15 14.57 27.22
N ALA A 23 2.03 13.39 26.60
CA ALA A 23 1.48 13.22 25.27
C ALA A 23 -0.05 13.27 25.32
N LYS A 24 -0.61 14.46 25.07
CA LYS A 24 -2.06 14.67 25.08
C LYS A 24 -2.65 14.40 23.69
N THR A 25 -3.28 13.23 23.51
CA THR A 25 -3.88 12.80 22.22
C THR A 25 -5.40 12.55 22.30
N PRO A 26 -6.20 13.47 22.87
CA PRO A 26 -7.58 13.19 23.27
C PRO A 26 -8.51 12.75 22.12
N HIS A 27 -8.26 13.22 20.89
CA HIS A 27 -9.04 12.81 19.72
C HIS A 27 -8.70 11.40 19.24
N LEU A 28 -7.43 11.00 19.33
CA LEU A 28 -7.00 9.65 19.00
C LEU A 28 -7.47 8.66 20.08
N ASP A 29 -7.39 9.06 21.36
CA ASP A 29 -7.92 8.31 22.50
C ASP A 29 -9.42 8.03 22.34
N ARG A 30 -10.18 9.07 21.96
CA ARG A 30 -11.61 8.95 21.68
C ARG A 30 -11.88 8.02 20.50
N CYS A 31 -11.14 8.15 19.40
CA CYS A 31 -11.29 7.29 18.22
C CYS A 31 -11.17 5.80 18.59
N CYS A 32 -10.15 5.43 19.37
CA CYS A 32 -9.96 4.06 19.83
C CYS A 32 -11.05 3.60 20.83
N LYS A 33 -11.51 4.48 21.72
CA LYS A 33 -12.62 4.19 22.66
C LYS A 33 -13.96 3.99 21.94
N ASP A 34 -14.19 4.73 20.86
CA ASP A 34 -15.41 4.69 20.07
C ASP A 34 -15.45 3.46 19.12
N GLY A 35 -14.46 2.57 19.20
CA GLY A 35 -14.46 1.26 18.52
C GLY A 35 -13.48 1.12 17.36
N ALA A 36 -12.61 2.09 17.10
CA ALA A 36 -11.56 1.93 16.09
C ALA A 36 -10.57 0.84 16.51
N GLY A 37 -10.33 -0.13 15.62
CA GLY A 37 -9.34 -1.19 15.83
C GLY A 37 -7.92 -0.63 15.92
N MET A 38 -7.12 -1.15 16.85
CA MET A 38 -5.74 -0.73 17.08
C MET A 38 -4.77 -1.89 16.93
N PHE A 39 -3.83 -1.76 16.00
CA PHE A 39 -2.75 -2.73 15.80
C PHE A 39 -1.56 -2.39 16.71
N LYS A 40 -1.32 -3.22 17.73
CA LYS A 40 -0.19 -3.06 18.67
C LYS A 40 1.17 -3.44 18.06
N LYS A 41 1.16 -4.13 16.92
CA LYS A 41 2.35 -4.60 16.20
C LYS A 41 2.21 -4.22 14.73
N ALA A 42 2.41 -2.95 14.43
CA ALA A 42 2.50 -2.43 13.08
C ALA A 42 3.96 -2.08 12.78
N VAL A 43 4.51 -2.60 11.67
CA VAL A 43 5.89 -2.35 11.26
C VAL A 43 5.89 -1.55 9.95
N CYS A 44 6.78 -0.56 9.85
CA CYS A 44 7.00 0.14 8.59
C CYS A 44 7.79 -0.76 7.62
N ALA A 45 7.53 -0.62 6.32
CA ALA A 45 8.28 -1.35 5.30
C ALA A 45 9.75 -0.89 5.20
N ALA A 46 10.03 0.36 5.60
CA ALA A 46 11.37 0.92 5.70
C ALA A 46 11.38 2.12 6.66
N PRO A 47 12.48 2.38 7.39
CA PRO A 47 12.58 3.48 8.36
C PRO A 47 12.84 4.85 7.71
N ILE A 48 12.44 5.05 6.46
CA ILE A 48 12.66 6.28 5.66
C ILE A 48 11.35 6.73 5.02
N CYS A 49 11.03 8.02 5.09
CA CYS A 49 9.71 8.52 4.70
C CYS A 49 9.38 8.28 3.22
N GLY A 50 10.33 8.45 2.28
CA GLY A 50 10.14 8.15 0.86
C GLY A 50 9.79 6.68 0.62
N SER A 51 10.63 5.77 1.12
CA SER A 51 10.46 4.33 0.98
C SER A 51 9.19 3.81 1.67
N SER A 52 8.91 4.28 2.90
CA SER A 52 7.71 3.88 3.65
C SER A 52 6.42 4.36 2.99
N ARG A 53 6.37 5.63 2.54
CA ARG A 53 5.18 6.16 1.84
C ARG A 53 4.95 5.45 0.52
N SER A 54 6.03 5.21 -0.23
CA SER A 54 5.98 4.47 -1.49
C SER A 54 5.37 3.09 -1.29
N ALA A 55 5.77 2.39 -0.23
CA ALA A 55 5.22 1.07 0.08
C ALA A 55 3.74 1.10 0.48
N VAL A 56 3.34 2.03 1.35
CA VAL A 56 1.93 2.17 1.77
C VAL A 56 1.03 2.56 0.60
N LEU A 57 1.47 3.47 -0.26
CA LEU A 57 0.65 4.00 -1.35
C LEU A 57 0.58 3.07 -2.57
N SER A 58 1.65 2.30 -2.84
CA SER A 58 1.70 1.39 -3.98
C SER A 58 1.28 -0.04 -3.65
N GLY A 59 1.37 -0.43 -2.37
CA GLY A 59 1.22 -1.83 -1.95
C GLY A 59 2.43 -2.72 -2.25
N PHE A 60 3.54 -2.16 -2.75
CA PHE A 60 4.77 -2.88 -3.09
C PHE A 60 5.90 -2.58 -2.10
N LEU A 61 6.74 -3.57 -1.79
CA LEU A 61 7.88 -3.38 -0.88
C LEU A 61 8.98 -2.50 -1.52
N PRO A 62 9.86 -1.86 -0.72
CA PRO A 62 11.03 -1.14 -1.21
C PRO A 62 11.89 -1.96 -2.19
N SER A 63 11.99 -3.28 -1.98
CA SER A 63 12.69 -4.22 -2.87
C SER A 63 12.08 -4.30 -4.27
N SER A 64 10.77 -4.13 -4.38
CA SER A 64 10.03 -4.14 -5.65
C SER A 64 9.93 -2.76 -6.26
N THR A 65 9.82 -1.71 -5.45
CA THR A 65 9.71 -0.32 -5.92
C THR A 65 11.06 0.32 -6.28
N GLY A 66 12.18 -0.18 -5.76
CA GLY A 66 13.48 0.46 -5.92
C GLY A 66 13.63 1.78 -5.16
N VAL A 67 12.63 2.20 -4.38
CA VAL A 67 12.71 3.41 -3.54
C VAL A 67 13.30 3.06 -2.19
N TYR A 68 14.61 3.34 -2.04
CA TYR A 68 15.36 3.11 -0.81
C TYR A 68 15.66 4.39 -0.01
N GLY A 69 15.36 5.57 -0.56
CA GLY A 69 15.66 6.85 0.07
C GLY A 69 14.71 7.97 -0.35
N ASN A 70 14.89 9.15 0.24
CA ASN A 70 14.06 10.33 -0.06
C ASN A 70 14.42 11.00 -1.39
N SER A 71 15.61 10.72 -1.92
CA SER A 71 16.09 11.26 -3.20
C SER A 71 15.54 10.48 -4.40
N THR A 72 14.93 9.32 -4.17
CA THR A 72 14.33 8.47 -5.21
C THR A 72 12.82 8.70 -5.20
N ASN A 73 12.27 9.08 -6.35
CA ASN A 73 10.84 9.31 -6.49
C ASN A 73 10.18 8.08 -7.15
N MET A 74 9.05 7.65 -6.62
CA MET A 74 8.19 6.60 -7.21
C MET A 74 7.88 6.82 -8.69
N PHE A 75 7.80 8.06 -9.16
CA PHE A 75 7.59 8.32 -10.59
C PHE A 75 8.70 7.78 -11.50
N TYR A 76 9.90 7.60 -10.95
CA TYR A 76 11.08 7.05 -11.63
C TYR A 76 11.38 5.60 -11.22
N ALA A 77 10.56 5.01 -10.35
CA ALA A 77 10.62 3.58 -10.07
C ALA A 77 10.15 2.80 -11.32
N ASP A 78 10.79 1.66 -11.59
CA ASP A 78 10.36 0.71 -12.64
C ASP A 78 9.11 -0.08 -12.19
N LEU A 79 8.07 0.66 -11.79
CA LEU A 79 6.74 0.16 -11.45
C LEU A 79 5.72 0.52 -12.54
N ARG A 80 6.16 1.17 -13.63
CA ARG A 80 5.27 1.56 -14.72
C ARG A 80 4.70 0.32 -15.39
N GLY A 81 3.38 0.18 -15.31
CA GLY A 81 2.66 -1.02 -15.78
C GLY A 81 2.39 -2.05 -14.69
N ASN A 82 2.97 -1.88 -13.50
CA ASN A 82 2.64 -2.74 -12.35
C ASN A 82 1.37 -2.21 -11.66
N HIS A 83 0.43 -3.09 -11.36
CA HIS A 83 -0.83 -2.75 -10.73
C HIS A 83 -1.19 -3.79 -9.68
N ARG A 84 -1.79 -3.35 -8.57
CA ARG A 84 -2.51 -4.23 -7.66
C ARG A 84 -3.95 -3.75 -7.55
N ILE A 85 -4.88 -4.65 -7.80
CA ILE A 85 -6.32 -4.42 -7.73
C ILE A 85 -6.86 -5.32 -6.63
N TYR A 86 -7.54 -4.75 -5.65
CA TYR A 86 -8.20 -5.51 -4.59
C TYR A 86 -9.65 -5.07 -4.46
N ASP A 87 -10.58 -6.02 -4.59
CA ASP A 87 -12.04 -5.75 -4.55
C ASP A 87 -12.72 -6.18 -3.24
N GLY A 88 -11.93 -6.52 -2.22
CA GLY A 88 -12.44 -7.05 -0.94
C GLY A 88 -12.43 -8.58 -0.86
N ARG A 89 -12.21 -9.29 -1.97
CA ARG A 89 -12.03 -10.74 -1.97
C ARG A 89 -10.87 -11.20 -2.86
N TYR A 90 -10.73 -10.61 -4.03
CA TYR A 90 -9.70 -10.99 -4.98
C TYR A 90 -8.60 -9.95 -4.99
N SER A 91 -7.34 -10.38 -4.96
CA SER A 91 -6.19 -9.55 -5.31
C SER A 91 -5.69 -9.97 -6.69
N ASP A 92 -5.64 -9.03 -7.63
CA ASP A 92 -4.99 -9.18 -8.94
C ASP A 92 -3.74 -8.29 -8.96
N ILE A 93 -2.58 -8.88 -9.20
CA ILE A 93 -1.27 -8.22 -9.21
C ILE A 93 -0.64 -8.43 -10.58
N ILE A 94 -0.50 -7.33 -11.31
CA ILE A 94 0.15 -7.27 -12.62
C ILE A 94 1.51 -6.64 -12.41
N TYR A 95 2.56 -7.24 -12.99
CA TYR A 95 3.89 -6.64 -13.00
C TYR A 95 4.60 -6.95 -14.32
N ASN A 96 5.69 -6.23 -14.60
CA ASN A 96 6.50 -6.46 -15.80
C ASN A 96 7.03 -7.90 -15.83
N GLY A 97 6.35 -8.77 -16.58
CA GLY A 97 6.71 -10.17 -16.77
C GLY A 97 5.78 -11.21 -16.12
N GLY A 98 4.70 -10.79 -15.44
CA GLY A 98 3.78 -11.76 -14.82
C GLY A 98 2.47 -11.16 -14.30
N GLU A 99 1.55 -12.06 -13.98
CA GLU A 99 0.26 -11.77 -13.39
C GLU A 99 -0.01 -12.81 -12.28
N GLU A 100 -0.53 -12.33 -11.16
CA GLU A 100 -0.89 -13.14 -10.01
C GLU A 100 -2.31 -12.81 -9.56
N LEU A 101 -3.17 -13.83 -9.46
CA LEU A 101 -4.54 -13.69 -8.98
C LEU A 101 -4.73 -14.57 -7.75
N TYR A 102 -5.29 -14.00 -6.68
CA TYR A 102 -5.54 -14.70 -5.43
C TYR A 102 -7.00 -14.52 -4.97
N ASP A 103 -7.63 -15.61 -4.49
CA ASP A 103 -8.95 -15.60 -3.84
C ASP A 103 -8.78 -15.66 -2.32
N HIS A 104 -8.86 -14.51 -1.65
CA HIS A 104 -8.62 -14.36 -0.21
C HIS A 104 -9.63 -15.13 0.64
N LYS A 105 -10.77 -15.54 0.06
CA LYS A 105 -11.75 -16.38 0.75
C LYS A 105 -11.31 -17.84 0.84
N LYS A 106 -10.63 -18.34 -0.18
CA LYS A 106 -10.14 -19.72 -0.26
C LYS A 106 -8.71 -19.85 0.27
N ASP A 107 -7.91 -18.81 0.07
CA ASP A 107 -6.50 -18.76 0.41
C ASP A 107 -6.16 -17.40 1.03
N ILE A 108 -6.34 -17.29 2.35
CA ILE A 108 -6.10 -16.05 3.12
C ILE A 108 -4.63 -15.61 3.03
N MET A 109 -3.72 -16.54 2.71
CA MET A 109 -2.28 -16.30 2.73
C MET A 109 -1.67 -16.10 1.34
N ASP A 110 -2.49 -16.07 0.28
CA ASP A 110 -2.05 -15.85 -1.11
C ASP A 110 -0.96 -16.84 -1.57
N TRP A 111 -1.10 -18.14 -1.25
CA TRP A 111 -0.13 -19.17 -1.64
C TRP A 111 -0.33 -19.69 -3.07
N THR A 112 -1.54 -19.60 -3.58
CA THR A 112 -1.94 -20.21 -4.85
C THR A 112 -2.25 -19.15 -5.91
N ASN A 113 -1.35 -18.98 -6.88
CA ASN A 113 -1.58 -18.10 -8.03
C ASN A 113 -2.60 -18.74 -9.00
N LEU A 114 -3.74 -18.07 -9.19
CA LEU A 114 -4.85 -18.47 -10.05
C LEU A 114 -4.86 -17.78 -11.43
N ALA A 115 -3.88 -16.92 -11.75
CA ALA A 115 -3.87 -16.09 -12.97
C ALA A 115 -3.78 -16.87 -14.29
N ARG A 116 -3.57 -18.19 -14.23
CA ARG A 116 -3.54 -19.09 -15.40
C ARG A 116 -4.70 -20.08 -15.41
N ASP A 117 -5.59 -20.00 -14.44
CA ASP A 117 -6.74 -20.88 -14.33
C ASP A 117 -7.92 -20.30 -15.15
N PRO A 118 -8.38 -21.02 -16.20
CA PRO A 118 -9.48 -20.57 -17.04
C PRO A 118 -10.79 -20.28 -16.28
N GLU A 119 -11.01 -20.93 -15.12
CA GLU A 119 -12.20 -20.71 -14.28
C GLU A 119 -12.30 -19.25 -13.82
N TYR A 120 -11.15 -18.60 -13.59
CA TYR A 120 -11.08 -17.25 -13.02
C TYR A 120 -10.94 -16.15 -14.09
N SER A 121 -10.92 -16.51 -15.38
CA SER A 121 -10.80 -15.54 -16.49
C SER A 121 -11.86 -14.44 -16.51
N SER A 122 -13.07 -14.74 -16.02
CA SER A 122 -14.15 -13.75 -15.88
C SER A 122 -13.88 -12.75 -14.76
N ILE A 123 -13.21 -13.19 -13.69
CA ILE A 123 -12.82 -12.35 -12.54
C ILE A 123 -11.69 -11.42 -12.92
N GLU A 124 -10.66 -11.90 -13.61
CA GLU A 124 -9.56 -11.06 -14.14
C GLU A 124 -10.10 -9.95 -15.03
N LYS A 125 -10.95 -10.30 -16.01
CA LYS A 125 -11.58 -9.31 -16.91
C LYS A 125 -12.35 -8.25 -16.13
N ARG A 126 -13.07 -8.63 -15.08
CA ARG A 126 -13.79 -7.70 -14.21
C ARG A 126 -12.84 -6.82 -13.43
N LEU A 127 -11.81 -7.37 -12.79
CA LEU A 127 -10.84 -6.60 -12.00
C LEU A 127 -10.09 -5.59 -12.86
N ARG A 128 -9.70 -5.97 -14.07
CA ARG A 128 -9.04 -5.08 -15.03
C ARG A 128 -9.87 -3.85 -15.42
N THR A 129 -11.19 -3.86 -15.21
CA THR A 129 -12.02 -2.65 -15.41
C THR A 129 -11.73 -1.54 -14.40
N TYR A 130 -11.10 -1.84 -13.27
CA TYR A 130 -10.66 -0.85 -12.28
C TYR A 130 -9.34 -0.17 -12.66
N LEU A 131 -8.63 -0.67 -13.68
CA LEU A 131 -7.41 -0.04 -14.14
C LEU A 131 -7.73 1.24 -14.92
N PRO A 132 -6.91 2.29 -14.75
CA PRO A 132 -7.05 3.47 -15.59
C PRO A 132 -6.73 3.12 -17.05
N ALA A 133 -7.55 3.63 -17.98
CA ALA A 133 -7.36 3.41 -19.42
C ALA A 133 -6.05 3.99 -19.96
N THR A 134 -5.49 4.99 -19.27
CA THR A 134 -4.22 5.62 -19.62
C THR A 134 -3.36 5.75 -18.37
N GLY A 135 -2.08 5.40 -18.48
CA GLY A 135 -1.10 5.64 -17.42
C GLY A 135 -0.98 7.13 -17.10
N ALA A 136 -0.63 7.45 -15.85
CA ALA A 136 -0.35 8.82 -15.47
C ALA A 136 0.82 9.38 -16.29
N PRO A 137 0.80 10.67 -16.68
CA PRO A 137 1.89 11.28 -17.41
C PRO A 137 3.16 11.30 -16.56
N ASP A 138 4.31 11.39 -17.23
CA ASP A 138 5.61 11.51 -16.59
C ASP A 138 5.64 12.72 -15.65
N ALA A 139 6.20 12.52 -14.45
CA ALA A 139 6.46 13.65 -13.58
C ALA A 139 7.43 14.62 -14.28
N PRO A 140 7.25 15.94 -14.12
CA PRO A 140 8.17 16.92 -14.67
C PRO A 140 9.60 16.63 -14.18
N SER A 141 10.57 16.61 -15.10
CA SER A 141 11.96 16.37 -14.72
C SER A 141 12.47 17.52 -13.84
N ASN A 142 12.83 17.21 -12.59
CA ASN A 142 13.52 18.19 -11.75
C ASN A 142 15.02 18.12 -12.08
N ARG A 143 15.53 19.12 -12.80
CA ARG A 143 16.97 19.24 -13.15
C ARG A 143 17.93 19.29 -11.93
N ARG A 144 17.43 19.34 -10.70
CA ARG A 144 18.22 19.49 -9.47
C ARG A 144 18.62 18.19 -8.75
N SER A 145 18.29 17.01 -9.28
CA SER A 145 18.61 15.73 -8.62
C SER A 145 19.71 14.90 -9.32
N ARG A 146 20.72 15.57 -9.89
CA ARG A 146 21.99 14.91 -10.27
C ARG A 146 23.07 15.26 -9.27
#